data_AF-A0A7X7KV65-F1
#
_entry.id   AF-A0A7X7KV65-F1
#
_cell.length_a   1.000
_cell.length_b   1.000
_cell.length_c   1.000
_cell.angle_alpha   90.00
_cell.angle_beta   90.00
_cell.angle_gamma   90.00
#
_symmetry.space_group_name_H-M   'P 1'
#
loop_
_entity.id
_entity.type
_entity.pdbx_description
1 polymer ?
#
loop_
_entity_poly.entity_id
_entity_poly.type
_entity_poly.pdbx_seq_one_letter_code
_entity_poly.pdbx_strand_id
1 'polypeptide(L)'
;MTTQPTPTAAGPADLALTFASPLDGSPQPYRLYLPTAYDGTREVPLLLALHGTGGDQNKYFDHPTYGDGLYKREAEKHGMAVLCPLGNDALGRPTEWRGTGELHVLAALDEVCRRFRIDRERIVCTGQSMGGTGTTYLCCRYPDIFAAGIPLASNYGHLALVANLRHMPMFYVQGADDWPYYAKTGPIPLTEEMRRLGYDGTLWMIPDVGHNTMAISTERVVAWAARQRRVAHPRRITHRAFFPAHGRAWWIEIAGIAEIGGFAEVDARIMDENRIEIAARNTTHIILRPDPANLNLDAPLMVAVDGRSAFAGLCPADRQVRL
;
A
#
# COMPACT_ATOMS: atom_id res chain seq x y z
N MET A 1 5.54 -19.82 -19.47
CA MET A 1 4.46 -19.20 -18.68
C MET A 1 3.30 -18.96 -19.61
N THR A 2 2.26 -19.81 -19.53
CA THR A 2 1.04 -19.66 -20.31
C THR A 2 0.20 -18.57 -19.67
N THR A 3 0.23 -17.37 -20.24
CA THR A 3 -0.72 -16.31 -19.89
C THR A 3 -2.12 -16.80 -20.21
N GLN A 4 -2.95 -17.03 -19.19
CA GLN A 4 -4.39 -17.17 -19.39
C GLN A 4 -4.87 -15.95 -20.19
N PRO A 5 -5.66 -16.14 -21.27
CA PRO A 5 -6.16 -15.01 -22.05
C PRO A 5 -6.87 -14.03 -21.12
N THR A 6 -6.58 -12.73 -21.27
CA THR A 6 -7.32 -11.69 -20.55
C THR A 6 -8.80 -11.89 -20.84
N PRO A 7 -9.64 -12.18 -19.83
CA PRO A 7 -11.06 -12.30 -20.08
C PRO A 7 -11.53 -10.99 -20.71
N THR A 8 -12.32 -11.07 -21.78
CA THR A 8 -13.14 -9.95 -22.30
C THR A 8 -14.25 -9.63 -21.30
N ALA A 9 -13.88 -9.39 -20.05
CA ALA A 9 -14.81 -9.11 -18.96
C ALA A 9 -15.09 -7.61 -18.94
N ALA A 10 -16.25 -7.24 -19.46
CA ALA A 10 -16.92 -6.02 -19.02
C ALA A 10 -17.59 -6.29 -17.66
N GLY A 11 -17.74 -5.26 -16.84
CA GLY A 11 -18.49 -5.37 -15.60
C GLY A 11 -20.00 -5.22 -15.81
N PRO A 12 -20.81 -5.52 -14.77
CA PRO A 12 -20.39 -6.00 -13.47
C PRO A 12 -19.95 -7.46 -13.55
N ALA A 13 -18.78 -7.78 -12.98
CA ALA A 13 -18.24 -9.14 -13.01
C ALA A 13 -17.64 -9.52 -11.66
N ASP A 14 -18.03 -10.67 -11.11
CA ASP A 14 -17.46 -11.26 -9.90
C ASP A 14 -16.64 -12.48 -10.30
N LEU A 15 -15.32 -12.35 -10.23
CA LEU A 15 -14.36 -13.30 -10.79
C LEU A 15 -13.59 -14.00 -9.67
N ALA A 16 -13.63 -15.33 -9.67
CA ALA A 16 -12.72 -16.18 -8.91
C ALA A 16 -11.54 -16.56 -9.81
N LEU A 17 -10.34 -16.11 -9.45
CA LEU A 17 -9.14 -16.22 -10.28
C LEU A 17 -7.97 -16.74 -9.46
N THR A 18 -6.90 -17.12 -10.14
CA THR A 18 -5.61 -17.47 -9.54
C THR A 18 -4.47 -16.72 -10.21
N PHE A 19 -3.38 -16.53 -9.48
CA PHE A 19 -2.07 -16.13 -10.01
C PHE A 19 -1.02 -17.18 -9.62
N ALA A 20 0.10 -17.23 -10.32
CA ALA A 20 1.21 -18.11 -9.95
C ALA A 20 2.07 -17.44 -8.86
N SER A 21 2.21 -18.09 -7.71
CA SER A 21 3.06 -17.65 -6.60
C SER A 21 4.50 -17.42 -7.09
N PRO A 22 5.11 -16.25 -6.81
CA PRO A 22 6.50 -15.99 -7.20
C PRO A 22 7.52 -16.84 -6.43
N LEU A 23 7.09 -17.53 -5.37
CA LEU A 23 7.96 -18.37 -4.54
C LEU A 23 8.21 -19.76 -5.14
N ASP A 24 7.16 -20.37 -5.68
CA ASP A 24 7.15 -21.80 -6.04
C ASP A 24 6.25 -22.12 -7.25
N GLY A 25 5.63 -21.11 -7.87
CA GLY A 25 4.72 -21.27 -9.00
C GLY A 25 3.34 -21.85 -8.64
N SER A 26 3.06 -22.12 -7.36
CA SER A 26 1.76 -22.64 -6.92
C SER A 26 0.62 -21.66 -7.24
N PRO A 27 -0.57 -22.15 -7.65
CA PRO A 27 -1.71 -21.27 -7.93
C PRO A 27 -2.27 -20.71 -6.62
N GLN A 28 -2.32 -19.39 -6.50
CA GLN A 28 -2.85 -18.67 -5.34
C GLN A 28 -4.17 -17.99 -5.70
N PRO A 29 -5.27 -18.27 -4.97
CA PRO A 29 -6.58 -17.73 -5.32
C PRO A 29 -6.76 -16.27 -4.87
N TYR A 30 -7.56 -15.55 -5.65
CA TYR A 30 -8.08 -14.23 -5.30
C TYR A 30 -9.49 -14.05 -5.88
N ARG A 31 -10.28 -13.14 -5.30
CA ARG A 31 -11.53 -12.67 -5.87
C ARG A 31 -11.38 -11.25 -6.37
N LEU A 32 -11.97 -10.96 -7.53
CA LEU A 32 -11.98 -9.66 -8.15
C LEU A 32 -13.41 -9.30 -8.57
N TYR A 33 -13.89 -8.16 -8.09
CA TYR A 33 -15.10 -7.53 -8.59
C TYR A 33 -14.73 -6.41 -9.56
N LEU A 34 -15.30 -6.44 -10.76
CA LEU A 34 -15.25 -5.36 -11.73
C LEU A 34 -16.61 -4.65 -11.74
N PRO A 35 -16.64 -3.30 -11.61
CA PRO A 35 -17.89 -2.55 -11.54
C PRO A 35 -18.54 -2.41 -12.92
N THR A 36 -19.84 -2.05 -13.00
CA THR A 36 -20.53 -1.82 -14.30
C THR A 36 -19.82 -0.79 -15.18
N ALA A 37 -19.10 0.16 -14.57
CA ALA A 37 -18.31 1.16 -15.27
C ALA A 37 -17.07 0.59 -16.00
N TYR A 38 -16.67 -0.65 -15.73
CA TYR A 38 -15.50 -1.28 -16.35
C TYR A 38 -15.86 -1.90 -17.71
N ASP A 39 -15.43 -1.26 -18.80
CA ASP A 39 -15.63 -1.73 -20.18
C ASP A 39 -14.33 -2.30 -20.80
N GLY A 40 -13.25 -2.39 -20.01
CA GLY A 40 -11.93 -2.81 -20.48
C GLY A 40 -11.18 -1.76 -21.29
N THR A 41 -11.73 -0.55 -21.49
CA THR A 41 -11.09 0.55 -22.24
C THR A 41 -10.58 1.66 -21.33
N ARG A 42 -11.27 1.94 -20.22
CA ARG A 42 -10.88 2.95 -19.23
C ARG A 42 -10.31 2.32 -17.97
N GLU A 43 -9.39 3.05 -17.34
CA GLU A 43 -8.87 2.68 -16.04
C GLU A 43 -9.89 2.96 -14.94
N VAL A 44 -10.03 2.02 -13.99
CA VAL A 44 -10.89 2.17 -12.82
C VAL A 44 -10.08 2.16 -11.52
N PRO A 45 -10.51 2.89 -10.48
CA PRO A 45 -9.94 2.78 -9.13
C PRO A 45 -10.10 1.37 -8.55
N LEU A 46 -9.24 1.00 -7.59
CA LEU A 46 -9.23 -0.32 -6.96
C LEU A 46 -9.22 -0.21 -5.44
N LEU A 47 -10.12 -0.95 -4.80
CA LEU A 47 -10.08 -1.24 -3.37
C LEU A 47 -9.46 -2.62 -3.13
N LEU A 48 -8.24 -2.67 -2.62
CA LEU A 48 -7.57 -3.90 -2.19
C LEU A 48 -8.01 -4.22 -0.75
N ALA A 49 -8.85 -5.23 -0.58
CA ALA A 49 -9.45 -5.61 0.68
C ALA A 49 -8.80 -6.88 1.26
N LEU A 50 -8.10 -6.75 2.37
CA LEU A 50 -7.38 -7.83 3.07
C LEU A 50 -8.29 -8.47 4.12
N HIS A 51 -8.53 -9.78 4.04
CA HIS A 51 -9.42 -10.47 4.98
C HIS A 51 -8.83 -10.60 6.40
N GLY A 52 -9.71 -10.81 7.38
CA GLY A 52 -9.34 -11.09 8.76
C GLY A 52 -8.91 -12.55 8.99
N THR A 53 -8.44 -12.88 10.19
CA THR A 53 -8.09 -14.26 10.57
C THR A 53 -9.28 -15.20 10.39
N GLY A 54 -9.04 -16.40 9.86
CA GLY A 54 -10.09 -17.36 9.54
C GLY A 54 -10.95 -16.98 8.33
N GLY A 55 -10.58 -15.93 7.60
CA GLY A 55 -11.12 -15.61 6.28
C GLY A 55 -10.30 -16.21 5.13
N ASP A 56 -10.80 -15.98 3.92
CA ASP A 56 -10.18 -16.34 2.65
C ASP A 56 -10.48 -15.23 1.61
N GLN A 57 -10.14 -15.47 0.34
CA GLN A 57 -10.41 -14.54 -0.76
C GLN A 57 -11.90 -14.19 -0.96
N ASN A 58 -12.84 -15.00 -0.43
CA ASN A 58 -14.27 -14.79 -0.59
C ASN A 58 -14.88 -13.94 0.55
N LYS A 59 -14.08 -13.58 1.57
CA LYS A 59 -14.60 -12.99 2.81
C LYS A 59 -15.39 -11.70 2.59
N TYR A 60 -14.92 -10.80 1.74
CA TYR A 60 -15.66 -9.55 1.41
C TYR A 60 -16.78 -9.74 0.37
N PHE A 61 -16.86 -10.91 -0.25
CA PHE A 61 -17.71 -11.15 -1.41
C PHE A 61 -19.02 -11.81 -1.03
N ASP A 62 -18.96 -12.87 -0.22
CA ASP A 62 -20.08 -13.80 -0.05
C ASP A 62 -20.29 -14.20 1.44
N HIS A 63 -19.52 -13.62 2.37
CA HIS A 63 -19.57 -14.00 3.78
C HIS A 63 -20.47 -13.06 4.61
N PRO A 64 -21.44 -13.59 5.39
CA PRO A 64 -22.42 -12.77 6.10
C PRO A 64 -21.81 -11.85 7.16
N THR A 65 -20.74 -12.29 7.83
CA THR A 65 -20.08 -11.44 8.85
C THR A 65 -19.42 -10.20 8.25
N TYR A 66 -19.18 -10.14 6.94
CA TYR A 66 -18.62 -8.98 6.24
C TYR A 66 -19.68 -8.29 5.35
N GLY A 67 -20.96 -8.51 5.69
CA GLY A 67 -22.09 -7.85 5.05
C GLY A 67 -22.49 -8.44 3.70
N ASP A 68 -22.07 -9.67 3.39
CA ASP A 68 -22.50 -10.45 2.21
C ASP A 68 -22.39 -9.63 0.91
N GLY A 69 -21.16 -9.26 0.53
CA GLY A 69 -20.90 -8.45 -0.66
C GLY A 69 -21.06 -6.94 -0.47
N LEU A 70 -21.07 -6.45 0.78
CA LEU A 70 -21.24 -5.02 1.09
C LEU A 70 -20.18 -4.15 0.40
N TYR A 71 -18.91 -4.57 0.40
CA TYR A 71 -17.85 -3.85 -0.31
C TYR A 71 -18.11 -3.76 -1.81
N LYS A 72 -18.61 -4.82 -2.46
CA LYS A 72 -18.98 -4.80 -3.89
C LYS A 72 -20.07 -3.77 -4.15
N ARG A 73 -21.14 -3.80 -3.35
CA ARG A 73 -22.28 -2.87 -3.49
C ARG A 73 -21.89 -1.41 -3.30
N GLU A 74 -21.04 -1.11 -2.32
CA GLU A 74 -20.58 0.27 -2.09
C GLU A 74 -19.55 0.71 -3.14
N ALA A 75 -18.62 -0.17 -3.55
CA ALA A 75 -17.63 0.13 -4.57
C ALA A 75 -18.27 0.39 -5.95
N GLU A 76 -19.34 -0.34 -6.29
CA GLU A 76 -20.10 -0.17 -7.52
C GLU A 76 -20.63 1.27 -7.69
N LYS A 77 -21.12 1.89 -6.61
CA LYS A 77 -21.61 3.29 -6.61
C LYS A 77 -20.53 4.30 -7.02
N HIS A 78 -19.26 3.92 -6.93
CA HIS A 78 -18.10 4.76 -7.23
C HIS A 78 -17.31 4.27 -8.46
N GLY A 79 -17.78 3.25 -9.16
CA GLY A 79 -17.05 2.65 -10.28
C GLY A 79 -15.69 2.08 -9.86
N MET A 80 -15.59 1.56 -8.63
CA MET A 80 -14.37 0.97 -8.08
C MET A 80 -14.39 -0.55 -8.22
N ALA A 81 -13.25 -1.12 -8.64
CA ALA A 81 -13.01 -2.55 -8.52
C ALA A 81 -12.70 -2.94 -7.06
N VAL A 82 -12.94 -4.21 -6.70
CA VAL A 82 -12.58 -4.76 -5.38
C VAL A 82 -11.74 -6.01 -5.57
N LEU A 83 -10.55 -6.06 -4.97
CA LEU A 83 -9.66 -7.21 -4.98
C LEU A 83 -9.50 -7.76 -3.57
N CYS A 84 -9.72 -9.06 -3.38
CA CYS A 84 -9.39 -9.77 -2.15
C CYS A 84 -8.50 -10.99 -2.45
N PRO A 85 -7.20 -10.93 -2.14
CA PRO A 85 -6.31 -12.10 -2.23
C PRO A 85 -6.52 -13.06 -1.05
N LEU A 86 -6.06 -14.30 -1.18
CA LEU A 86 -5.91 -15.22 -0.06
C LEU A 86 -4.70 -14.81 0.80
N GLY A 87 -4.90 -14.74 2.12
CA GLY A 87 -3.91 -14.35 3.13
C GLY A 87 -3.46 -15.48 4.04
N ASN A 88 -3.80 -16.73 3.70
CA ASN A 88 -3.38 -17.94 4.43
C ASN A 88 -2.28 -18.67 3.66
N ASP A 89 -1.41 -19.38 4.38
CA ASP A 89 -0.42 -20.26 3.75
C ASP A 89 -1.04 -21.58 3.24
N ALA A 90 -0.23 -22.44 2.64
CA ALA A 90 -0.64 -23.73 2.11
C ALA A 90 -1.21 -24.71 3.17
N LEU A 91 -1.01 -24.46 4.46
CA LEU A 91 -1.58 -25.23 5.57
C LEU A 91 -2.82 -24.55 6.17
N GLY A 92 -3.31 -23.46 5.56
CA GLY A 92 -4.46 -22.70 6.04
C GLY A 92 -4.15 -21.80 7.24
N ARG A 93 -2.88 -21.56 7.58
CA ARG A 93 -2.49 -20.71 8.70
C ARG A 93 -2.45 -19.24 8.29
N PRO A 94 -2.88 -18.31 9.15
CA PRO A 94 -2.83 -16.88 8.83
C PRO A 94 -1.36 -16.44 8.64
N THR A 95 -1.09 -15.74 7.54
CA THR A 95 0.25 -15.18 7.28
C THR A 95 0.47 -13.82 7.97
N GLU A 96 -0.59 -13.24 8.56
CA GLU A 96 -0.62 -11.86 9.05
C GLU A 96 -0.24 -10.83 7.96
N TRP A 97 -0.38 -11.20 6.68
CA TRP A 97 0.04 -10.41 5.51
C TRP A 97 1.53 -10.10 5.48
N ARG A 98 2.36 -10.97 6.08
CA ARG A 98 3.82 -10.86 6.14
C ARG A 98 4.48 -12.02 5.42
N GLY A 99 5.75 -11.86 5.02
CA GLY A 99 6.52 -12.92 4.38
C GLY A 99 5.83 -13.42 3.10
N THR A 100 5.35 -14.66 3.11
CA THR A 100 4.60 -15.23 1.99
C THR A 100 3.34 -14.42 1.66
N GLY A 101 2.59 -13.98 2.67
CA GLY A 101 1.38 -13.18 2.47
C GLY A 101 1.66 -11.80 1.85
N GLU A 102 2.77 -11.16 2.23
CA GLU A 102 3.23 -9.90 1.62
C GLU A 102 3.52 -10.10 0.13
N LEU A 103 4.31 -11.12 -0.21
CA LEU A 103 4.64 -11.44 -1.60
C LEU A 103 3.40 -11.78 -2.44
N HIS A 104 2.46 -12.52 -1.86
CA HIS A 104 1.22 -12.92 -2.53
C HIS A 104 0.29 -11.74 -2.78
N VAL A 105 0.15 -10.79 -1.84
CA VAL A 105 -0.64 -9.57 -2.06
C VAL A 105 -0.04 -8.73 -3.19
N LEU A 106 1.27 -8.51 -3.18
CA LEU A 106 1.95 -7.72 -4.21
C LEU A 106 1.84 -8.38 -5.59
N ALA A 107 2.00 -9.71 -5.67
CA ALA A 107 1.86 -10.46 -6.91
C ALA A 107 0.41 -10.48 -7.43
N ALA A 108 -0.59 -10.62 -6.55
CA ALA A 108 -2.00 -10.53 -6.94
C ALA A 108 -2.34 -9.14 -7.49
N LEU A 109 -1.84 -8.08 -6.84
CA LEU A 109 -2.02 -6.70 -7.28
C LEU A 109 -1.38 -6.47 -8.66
N ASP A 110 -0.14 -6.92 -8.86
CA ASP A 110 0.56 -6.80 -10.15
C ASP A 110 -0.17 -7.56 -11.27
N GLU A 111 -0.57 -8.81 -11.02
CA GLU A 111 -1.34 -9.62 -11.97
C GLU A 111 -2.65 -8.93 -12.37
N VAL A 112 -3.39 -8.37 -11.41
CA VAL A 112 -4.62 -7.63 -11.67
C VAL A 112 -4.35 -6.37 -12.48
N CYS A 113 -3.32 -5.58 -12.14
CA CYS A 113 -2.97 -4.37 -12.87
C CYS A 113 -2.38 -4.64 -14.27
N ARG A 114 -1.92 -5.86 -14.53
CA ARG A 114 -1.44 -6.31 -15.84
C ARG A 114 -2.60 -6.78 -16.73
N ARG A 115 -3.60 -7.42 -16.15
CA ARG A 115 -4.74 -8.00 -16.87
C ARG A 115 -5.91 -7.05 -17.05
N PHE A 116 -6.11 -6.16 -16.09
CA PHE A 116 -7.24 -5.25 -16.04
C PHE A 116 -6.75 -3.81 -16.02
N ARG A 117 -7.53 -2.91 -16.62
CA ARG A 117 -7.23 -1.48 -16.64
C ARG A 117 -7.54 -0.87 -15.27
N ILE A 118 -6.57 -0.95 -14.37
CA ILE A 118 -6.64 -0.36 -13.04
C ILE A 118 -5.80 0.92 -13.01
N ASP A 119 -6.40 2.01 -12.49
CA ASP A 119 -5.66 3.26 -12.23
C ASP A 119 -4.73 3.02 -11.04
N ARG A 120 -3.43 2.87 -11.33
CA ARG A 120 -2.38 2.62 -10.32
C ARG A 120 -2.18 3.76 -9.33
N GLU A 121 -2.71 4.95 -9.62
CA GLU A 121 -2.71 6.07 -8.68
C GLU A 121 -3.94 6.08 -7.78
N ARG A 122 -4.91 5.17 -7.98
CA ARG A 122 -6.15 5.10 -7.20
C ARG A 122 -6.39 3.70 -6.61
N ILE A 123 -5.31 3.08 -6.14
CA ILE A 123 -5.35 1.83 -5.38
C ILE A 123 -5.38 2.17 -3.89
N VAL A 124 -6.47 1.85 -3.20
CA VAL A 124 -6.59 2.02 -1.74
C VAL A 124 -6.52 0.65 -1.08
N CYS A 125 -5.63 0.50 -0.10
CA CYS A 125 -5.55 -0.71 0.71
C CYS A 125 -6.49 -0.60 1.91
N THR A 126 -7.21 -1.66 2.25
CA THR A 126 -8.08 -1.72 3.43
C THR A 126 -8.15 -3.15 3.96
N GLY A 127 -8.56 -3.31 5.21
CA GLY A 127 -8.91 -4.62 5.74
C GLY A 127 -9.39 -4.59 7.17
N GLN A 128 -10.07 -5.65 7.60
CA GLN A 128 -10.57 -5.83 8.97
C GLN A 128 -9.70 -6.81 9.77
N SER A 129 -9.42 -6.48 11.03
CA SER A 129 -8.66 -7.32 11.98
C SER A 129 -7.23 -7.59 11.50
N MET A 130 -6.85 -8.85 11.26
CA MET A 130 -5.62 -9.23 10.57
C MET A 130 -5.40 -8.41 9.29
N GLY A 131 -6.46 -8.19 8.50
CA GLY A 131 -6.43 -7.34 7.31
C GLY A 131 -6.16 -5.87 7.61
N GLY A 132 -6.64 -5.36 8.74
CA GLY A 132 -6.35 -3.99 9.20
C GLY A 132 -4.87 -3.85 9.58
N THR A 133 -4.36 -4.79 10.37
CA THR A 133 -2.92 -4.89 10.70
C THR A 133 -2.06 -4.98 9.44
N GLY A 134 -2.47 -5.83 8.48
CA GLY A 134 -1.82 -5.98 7.17
C GLY A 134 -1.87 -4.71 6.33
N THR A 135 -2.96 -3.96 6.38
CA THR A 135 -3.09 -2.68 5.67
C THR A 135 -2.04 -1.70 6.17
N THR A 136 -1.94 -1.50 7.49
CA THR A 136 -0.91 -0.66 8.10
C THR A 136 0.49 -1.14 7.74
N TYR A 137 0.73 -2.44 7.83
CA TYR A 137 2.01 -3.07 7.50
C TYR A 137 2.47 -2.78 6.07
N LEU A 138 1.61 -3.04 5.07
CA LEU A 138 1.92 -2.83 3.67
C LEU A 138 2.06 -1.34 3.35
N CYS A 139 1.17 -0.51 3.88
CA CYS A 139 1.23 0.94 3.68
C CYS A 139 2.56 1.53 4.18
N CYS A 140 2.99 1.17 5.39
CA CYS A 140 4.26 1.64 5.95
C CYS A 140 5.48 1.18 5.14
N ARG A 141 5.43 0.02 4.45
CA ARG A 141 6.55 -0.53 3.69
C ARG A 141 6.59 -0.13 2.23
N TYR A 142 5.42 0.09 1.64
CA TYR A 142 5.23 0.41 0.22
C TYR A 142 4.41 1.69 0.05
N PRO A 143 4.88 2.82 0.62
CA PRO A 143 4.11 4.06 0.61
C PRO A 143 3.94 4.65 -0.81
N ASP A 144 4.68 4.12 -1.78
CA ASP A 144 4.66 4.53 -3.19
C ASP A 144 3.75 3.66 -4.08
N ILE A 145 3.10 2.62 -3.54
CA ILE A 145 2.15 1.77 -4.26
C ILE A 145 0.70 2.26 -4.08
N PHE A 146 0.32 2.67 -2.87
CA PHE A 146 -1.07 2.95 -2.53
C PHE A 146 -1.38 4.44 -2.54
N ALA A 147 -2.63 4.78 -2.88
CA ALA A 147 -3.19 6.11 -2.76
C ALA A 147 -3.50 6.47 -1.30
N ALA A 148 -3.93 5.47 -0.52
CA ALA A 148 -4.30 5.61 0.88
C ALA A 148 -4.42 4.23 1.56
N GLY A 149 -4.45 4.22 2.88
CA GLY A 149 -4.78 3.04 3.69
C GLY A 149 -5.99 3.24 4.59
N ILE A 150 -6.82 2.20 4.74
CA ILE A 150 -7.99 2.19 5.63
C ILE A 150 -7.96 0.94 6.53
N PRO A 151 -7.18 0.96 7.62
CA PRO A 151 -7.14 -0.13 8.59
C PRO A 151 -8.42 -0.15 9.44
N LEU A 152 -9.13 -1.28 9.45
CA LEU A 152 -10.29 -1.51 10.31
C LEU A 152 -9.94 -2.50 11.42
N ALA A 153 -10.27 -2.18 12.68
CA ALA A 153 -10.03 -3.05 13.84
C ALA A 153 -8.57 -3.59 13.91
N SER A 154 -7.61 -2.76 13.50
CA SER A 154 -6.20 -3.14 13.35
C SER A 154 -5.46 -3.18 14.67
N ASN A 155 -4.42 -4.01 14.75
CA ASN A 155 -3.46 -4.02 15.87
C ASN A 155 -2.02 -3.78 15.38
N TYR A 156 -1.08 -3.60 16.31
CA TYR A 156 0.38 -3.52 16.11
C TYR A 156 0.84 -2.56 15.01
N GLY A 157 1.00 -1.29 15.36
CA GLY A 157 1.06 -0.22 14.38
C GLY A 157 2.31 -0.04 13.52
N HIS A 158 3.38 -0.83 13.66
CA HIS A 158 4.65 -0.55 12.96
C HIS A 158 5.13 0.91 13.19
N LEU A 159 5.02 1.40 14.43
CA LEU A 159 5.26 2.81 14.80
C LEU A 159 6.57 3.38 14.25
N ALA A 160 7.63 2.56 14.21
CA ALA A 160 8.93 2.96 13.67
C ALA A 160 8.90 3.35 12.18
N LEU A 161 7.90 2.92 11.41
CA LEU A 161 7.77 3.18 9.98
C LEU A 161 6.75 4.27 9.63
N VAL A 162 6.10 4.90 10.62
CA VAL A 162 5.11 5.98 10.36
C VAL A 162 5.73 7.14 9.57
N ALA A 163 7.04 7.37 9.70
CA ALA A 163 7.77 8.37 8.92
C ALA A 163 7.63 8.19 7.39
N ASN A 164 7.36 6.97 6.93
CA ASN A 164 7.19 6.62 5.51
C ASN A 164 5.84 7.10 4.95
N LEU A 165 4.88 7.42 5.80
CA LEU A 165 3.50 7.79 5.42
C LEU A 165 3.33 9.27 5.04
N ARG A 166 4.44 10.00 4.79
CA ARG A 166 4.42 11.47 4.55
C ARG A 166 3.37 11.91 3.53
N HIS A 167 3.22 11.14 2.46
CA HIS A 167 2.36 11.46 1.31
C HIS A 167 1.16 10.54 1.16
N MET A 168 0.91 9.69 2.16
CA MET A 168 -0.12 8.66 2.06
C MET A 168 -1.09 8.79 3.24
N PRO A 169 -2.31 9.26 3.00
CA PRO A 169 -3.31 9.40 4.05
C PRO A 169 -3.75 8.05 4.60
N MET A 170 -3.96 7.99 5.91
CA MET A 170 -4.46 6.81 6.60
C MET A 170 -5.76 7.12 7.35
N PHE A 171 -6.81 6.35 7.08
CA PHE A 171 -8.09 6.46 7.78
C PHE A 171 -8.35 5.20 8.61
N TYR A 172 -7.95 5.25 9.88
CA TYR A 172 -8.18 4.19 10.84
C TYR A 172 -9.63 4.20 11.34
N VAL A 173 -10.23 3.01 11.41
CA VAL A 173 -11.57 2.81 11.97
C VAL A 173 -11.52 1.71 13.02
N GLN A 174 -12.07 2.00 14.19
CA GLN A 174 -11.96 1.15 15.35
C GLN A 174 -13.27 1.18 16.14
N GLY A 175 -13.78 0.02 16.55
CA GLY A 175 -14.88 -0.03 17.50
C GLY A 175 -14.41 0.46 18.88
N ALA A 176 -15.21 1.29 19.56
CA ALA A 176 -14.87 1.80 20.88
C ALA A 176 -14.91 0.73 21.98
N ASP A 177 -15.74 -0.29 21.79
CA ASP A 177 -15.87 -1.45 22.67
C ASP A 177 -15.03 -2.63 22.17
N ASP A 178 -14.34 -2.47 21.04
CA ASP A 178 -13.38 -3.46 20.59
C ASP A 178 -12.23 -3.51 21.58
N TRP A 179 -11.84 -4.73 21.94
CA TRP A 179 -10.97 -5.09 23.04
C TRP A 179 -9.93 -3.99 23.35
N PRO A 180 -9.87 -3.43 24.58
CA PRO A 180 -9.18 -2.17 24.88
C PRO A 180 -7.68 -2.15 24.56
N TYR A 181 -7.08 -3.29 24.23
CA TYR A 181 -5.72 -3.42 23.72
C TYR A 181 -5.58 -3.02 22.23
N TYR A 182 -6.49 -3.42 21.34
CA TYR A 182 -6.33 -3.25 19.89
C TYR A 182 -6.17 -1.78 19.52
N ALA A 183 -7.09 -0.93 19.99
CA ALA A 183 -7.01 0.51 19.77
C ALA A 183 -5.69 1.12 20.32
N LYS A 184 -5.28 0.70 21.53
CA LYS A 184 -4.11 1.24 22.25
C LYS A 184 -2.77 0.83 21.63
N THR A 185 -2.67 -0.33 21.00
CA THR A 185 -1.42 -0.83 20.38
C THR A 185 -1.41 -0.76 18.86
N GLY A 186 -2.55 -0.44 18.24
CA GLY A 186 -2.71 -0.21 16.81
C GLY A 186 -2.94 1.27 16.49
N PRO A 187 -4.18 1.70 16.23
CA PRO A 187 -4.49 2.99 15.60
C PRO A 187 -4.14 4.23 16.42
N ILE A 188 -4.28 4.20 17.75
CA ILE A 188 -4.04 5.40 18.60
C ILE A 188 -2.60 5.90 18.48
N PRO A 189 -1.55 5.12 18.82
CA PRO A 189 -0.18 5.62 18.77
C PRO A 189 0.27 6.01 17.36
N LEU A 190 -0.29 5.39 16.31
CA LEU A 190 0.04 5.74 14.93
C LEU A 190 -0.56 7.07 14.50
N THR A 191 -1.83 7.28 14.79
CA THR A 191 -2.48 8.55 14.44
C THR A 191 -1.93 9.71 15.25
N GLU A 192 -1.50 9.46 16.49
CA GLU A 192 -0.74 10.44 17.29
C GLU A 192 0.63 10.76 16.66
N GLU A 193 1.39 9.76 16.23
CA GLU A 193 2.69 9.97 15.59
C GLU A 193 2.55 10.64 14.21
N MET A 194 1.55 10.27 13.41
CA MET A 194 1.23 10.96 12.16
C MET A 194 0.90 12.43 12.43
N ARG A 195 0.07 12.72 13.44
CA ARG A 195 -0.24 14.10 13.85
C ARG A 195 1.02 14.86 14.28
N ARG A 196 1.90 14.22 15.06
CA ARG A 196 3.18 14.82 15.50
C ARG A 196 4.09 15.17 14.32
N LEU A 197 4.10 14.33 13.28
CA LEU A 197 4.87 14.53 12.05
C LEU A 197 4.19 15.49 11.04
N GLY A 198 2.93 15.89 11.30
CA GLY A 198 2.14 16.72 10.40
C GLY A 198 1.60 15.96 9.18
N TYR A 199 1.40 14.65 9.28
CA TYR A 199 0.88 13.79 8.23
C TYR A 199 -0.63 13.58 8.35
N ASP A 200 -1.28 13.15 7.28
CA ASP A 200 -2.73 12.91 7.25
C ASP A 200 -3.09 11.55 7.86
N GLY A 201 -3.31 11.54 9.17
CA GLY A 201 -3.78 10.39 9.93
C GLY A 201 -5.10 10.68 10.63
N THR A 202 -6.16 9.99 10.23
CA THR A 202 -7.50 10.09 10.85
C THR A 202 -7.82 8.83 11.63
N LEU A 203 -8.38 8.97 12.84
CA LEU A 203 -8.93 7.87 13.63
C LEU A 203 -10.41 8.13 13.91
N TRP A 204 -11.26 7.20 13.49
CA TRP A 204 -12.67 7.15 13.87
C TRP A 204 -12.92 6.00 14.83
N MET A 205 -13.13 6.35 16.09
CA MET A 205 -13.66 5.44 17.12
C MET A 205 -15.19 5.40 16.99
N ILE A 206 -15.77 4.23 16.72
CA ILE A 206 -17.21 4.06 16.59
C ILE A 206 -17.79 3.68 17.96
N PRO A 207 -18.64 4.51 18.59
CA PRO A 207 -19.27 4.20 19.87
C PRO A 207 -20.07 2.90 19.82
N ASP A 208 -20.12 2.16 20.92
CA ASP A 208 -20.97 0.97 21.12
C ASP A 208 -20.74 -0.17 20.11
N VAL A 209 -19.55 -0.21 19.49
CA VAL A 209 -19.18 -1.20 18.47
C VAL A 209 -17.95 -1.97 18.90
N GLY A 210 -18.03 -3.29 18.80
CA GLY A 210 -16.93 -4.21 19.04
C GLY A 210 -16.02 -4.42 17.82
N HIS A 211 -15.46 -5.62 17.68
CA HIS A 211 -14.40 -5.91 16.71
C HIS A 211 -14.78 -5.81 15.23
N ASN A 212 -16.07 -6.00 14.91
CA ASN A 212 -16.54 -5.96 13.54
C ASN A 212 -17.20 -4.61 13.22
N THR A 213 -16.47 -3.74 12.53
CA THR A 213 -16.93 -2.40 12.17
C THR A 213 -17.60 -2.33 10.79
N MET A 214 -17.56 -3.40 10.01
CA MET A 214 -17.83 -3.42 8.57
C MET A 214 -19.20 -2.83 8.21
N ALA A 215 -20.27 -3.31 8.87
CA ALA A 215 -21.63 -2.89 8.57
C ALA A 215 -21.86 -1.37 8.75
N ILE A 216 -21.13 -0.77 9.69
CA ILE A 216 -21.28 0.66 10.04
C ILE A 216 -20.30 1.53 9.24
N SER A 217 -19.10 1.01 8.96
CA SER A 217 -18.02 1.81 8.37
C SER A 217 -18.02 1.83 6.85
N THR A 218 -18.50 0.76 6.19
CA THR A 218 -18.24 0.51 4.76
C THR A 218 -18.61 1.69 3.86
N GLU A 219 -19.84 2.18 3.92
CA GLU A 219 -20.30 3.28 3.04
C GLU A 219 -19.35 4.49 3.13
N ARG A 220 -19.03 4.91 4.36
CA ARG A 220 -18.16 6.06 4.60
C ARG A 220 -16.73 5.82 4.12
N VAL A 221 -16.15 4.65 4.41
CA VAL A 221 -14.76 4.38 4.04
C VAL A 221 -14.59 4.17 2.55
N VAL A 222 -15.55 3.55 1.86
CA VAL A 222 -15.52 3.37 0.40
C VAL A 222 -15.72 4.71 -0.30
N ALA A 223 -16.66 5.55 0.17
CA ALA A 223 -16.83 6.90 -0.37
C ALA A 223 -15.58 7.78 -0.16
N TRP A 224 -14.88 7.62 0.97
CA TRP A 224 -13.61 8.29 1.21
C TRP A 224 -12.49 7.74 0.31
N ALA A 225 -12.40 6.41 0.15
CA ALA A 225 -11.44 5.73 -0.72
C ALA A 225 -11.54 6.19 -2.17
N ALA A 226 -12.77 6.34 -2.67
CA ALA A 226 -13.04 6.78 -4.04
C ALA A 226 -12.42 8.14 -4.39
N ARG A 227 -12.15 8.99 -3.39
CA ARG A 227 -11.59 10.34 -3.58
C ARG A 227 -10.05 10.36 -3.51
N GLN A 228 -9.42 9.27 -3.10
CA GLN A 228 -7.99 9.24 -2.88
C GLN A 228 -7.23 9.08 -4.20
N ARG A 229 -6.10 9.77 -4.29
CA ARG A 229 -5.12 9.62 -5.37
C ARG A 229 -3.71 9.73 -4.80
N ARG A 230 -2.85 8.80 -5.19
CA ARG A 230 -1.45 8.73 -4.77
C ARG A 230 -0.68 9.95 -5.26
N VAL A 231 0.20 10.49 -4.42
CA VAL A 231 1.19 11.47 -4.86
C VAL A 231 2.26 10.75 -5.70
N ALA A 232 2.13 10.79 -7.03
CA ALA A 232 3.00 10.03 -7.92
C ALA A 232 4.44 10.56 -7.98
N HIS A 233 4.63 11.87 -7.80
CA HIS A 233 5.90 12.57 -8.03
C HIS A 233 6.27 13.50 -6.86
N PRO A 234 6.50 12.97 -5.63
CA PRO A 234 6.80 13.81 -4.48
C PRO A 234 8.20 14.42 -4.57
N ARG A 235 8.32 15.73 -4.30
CA ARG A 235 9.64 16.41 -4.23
C ARG A 235 10.45 16.08 -2.98
N ARG A 236 9.82 15.56 -1.93
CA ARG A 236 10.50 15.17 -0.68
C ARG A 236 10.10 13.76 -0.30
N ILE A 237 11.04 12.89 0.04
CA ILE A 237 10.76 11.53 0.48
C ILE A 237 11.44 11.33 1.83
N THR A 238 10.69 10.83 2.80
CA THR A 238 11.26 10.28 4.02
C THR A 238 10.95 8.79 4.01
N HIS A 239 11.99 7.95 4.00
CA HIS A 239 11.82 6.50 3.93
C HIS A 239 12.75 5.78 4.90
N ARG A 240 12.18 4.85 5.65
CA ARG A 240 12.84 3.98 6.61
C ARG A 240 12.67 2.54 6.18
N ALA A 241 13.76 1.79 6.25
CA ALA A 241 13.76 0.37 5.95
C ALA A 241 14.58 -0.40 6.97
N PHE A 242 14.10 -1.59 7.35
CA PHE A 242 14.85 -2.52 8.18
C PHE A 242 15.67 -3.52 7.34
N PHE A 243 15.23 -3.77 6.11
CA PHE A 243 15.91 -4.61 5.13
C PHE A 243 15.94 -3.90 3.78
N PRO A 244 17.01 -4.07 2.97
CA PRO A 244 17.07 -3.51 1.61
C PRO A 244 15.91 -3.93 0.70
N ALA A 245 15.31 -5.10 0.94
CA ALA A 245 14.12 -5.57 0.20
C ALA A 245 12.91 -4.62 0.31
N HIS A 246 12.87 -3.79 1.36
CA HIS A 246 11.85 -2.74 1.57
C HIS A 246 12.43 -1.34 1.39
N GLY A 247 13.62 -1.22 0.78
CA GLY A 247 14.39 0.01 0.73
C GLY A 247 13.90 1.02 -0.30
N ARG A 248 13.07 0.61 -1.26
CA ARG A 248 12.59 1.47 -2.34
C ARG A 248 11.34 2.25 -1.96
N ALA A 249 11.33 3.53 -2.31
CA ALA A 249 10.14 4.40 -2.29
C ALA A 249 10.27 5.47 -3.39
N TRP A 250 9.36 5.48 -4.37
CA TRP A 250 9.39 6.38 -5.54
C TRP A 250 10.75 6.39 -6.25
N TRP A 251 11.45 7.53 -6.22
CA TRP A 251 12.71 7.78 -6.92
C TRP A 251 13.96 7.48 -6.08
N ILE A 252 13.82 7.07 -4.82
CA ILE A 252 14.95 6.71 -3.93
C ILE A 252 14.87 5.26 -3.46
N GLU A 253 16.03 4.66 -3.22
CA GLU A 253 16.15 3.32 -2.66
C GLU A 253 17.33 3.20 -1.71
N ILE A 254 17.07 2.67 -0.52
CA ILE A 254 18.08 2.21 0.44
C ILE A 254 18.54 0.80 -0.01
N ALA A 255 19.66 0.74 -0.71
CA ALA A 255 20.19 -0.52 -1.25
C ALA A 255 21.16 -1.24 -0.28
N GLY A 256 21.66 -0.53 0.73
CA GLY A 256 22.58 -1.10 1.72
C GLY A 256 22.42 -0.45 3.10
N ILE A 257 22.56 -1.26 4.15
CA ILE A 257 22.40 -0.89 5.56
C ILE A 257 23.72 -1.19 6.29
N ALA A 258 24.19 -0.26 7.13
CA ALA A 258 25.50 -0.38 7.79
C ALA A 258 25.46 -1.30 9.02
N GLU A 259 24.56 -0.97 9.96
CA GLU A 259 24.34 -1.67 11.22
C GLU A 259 23.05 -2.48 11.13
N ILE A 260 23.22 -3.80 11.12
CA ILE A 260 22.11 -4.75 11.17
C ILE A 260 21.40 -4.63 12.52
N GLY A 261 20.06 -4.69 12.52
CA GLY A 261 19.24 -4.55 13.73
C GLY A 261 18.75 -3.12 13.97
N GLY A 262 19.27 -2.14 13.24
CA GLY A 262 18.76 -0.76 13.20
C GLY A 262 17.98 -0.48 11.91
N PHE A 263 17.08 0.50 11.95
CA PHE A 263 16.47 1.04 10.73
C PHE A 263 17.47 1.93 10.00
N ALA A 264 17.60 1.74 8.70
CA ALA A 264 18.15 2.74 7.80
C ALA A 264 17.09 3.79 7.47
N GLU A 265 17.51 5.02 7.22
CA GLU A 265 16.62 6.13 6.87
C GLU A 265 17.26 7.07 5.85
N VAL A 266 16.44 7.57 4.94
CA VAL A 266 16.74 8.69 4.05
C VAL A 266 15.66 9.76 4.16
N ASP A 267 16.04 11.03 4.26
CA ASP A 267 15.18 12.20 3.99
C ASP A 267 15.77 12.94 2.79
N ALA A 268 15.19 12.71 1.62
CA ALA A 268 15.67 13.21 0.33
C ALA A 268 14.74 14.30 -0.22
N ARG A 269 15.31 15.35 -0.82
CA ARG A 269 14.58 16.53 -1.30
C ARG A 269 15.11 17.00 -2.65
N ILE A 270 14.20 17.23 -3.59
CA ILE A 270 14.45 17.92 -4.85
C ILE A 270 14.32 19.42 -4.59
N MET A 271 15.48 20.09 -4.53
CA MET A 271 15.58 21.51 -4.13
C MET A 271 15.16 22.44 -5.26
N ASP A 272 15.55 22.12 -6.48
CA ASP A 272 15.24 22.84 -7.72
C ASP A 272 15.18 21.84 -8.89
N GLU A 273 15.31 22.28 -10.14
CA GLU A 273 15.20 21.41 -11.32
C GLU A 273 16.41 20.49 -11.55
N ASN A 274 17.54 20.66 -10.84
CA ASN A 274 18.74 19.86 -11.05
C ASN A 274 19.52 19.53 -9.77
N ARG A 275 18.95 19.76 -8.59
CA ARG A 275 19.62 19.53 -7.30
C ARG A 275 18.80 18.69 -6.34
N ILE A 276 19.45 17.67 -5.79
CA ILE A 276 18.90 16.81 -4.75
C ILE A 276 19.77 16.87 -3.49
N GLU A 277 19.14 17.03 -2.34
CA GLU A 277 19.79 16.91 -1.02
C GLU A 277 19.24 15.68 -0.29
N ILE A 278 20.13 14.91 0.32
CA ILE A 278 19.80 13.69 1.05
C ILE A 278 20.44 13.75 2.43
N ALA A 279 19.64 13.63 3.47
CA ALA A 279 20.12 13.26 4.79
C ALA A 279 19.97 11.74 4.95
N ALA A 280 21.03 11.05 5.37
CA ALA A 280 21.03 9.60 5.44
C ALA A 280 21.48 9.10 6.82
N ARG A 281 20.89 8.01 7.30
CA ARG A 281 21.25 7.37 8.56
C ARG A 281 21.28 5.86 8.40
N ASN A 282 22.35 5.25 8.90
CA ASN A 282 22.53 3.80 8.85
C ASN A 282 22.44 3.20 7.42
N THR A 283 22.82 3.98 6.41
CA THR A 283 22.82 3.59 5.00
C THR A 283 24.26 3.45 4.49
N THR A 284 24.55 2.42 3.71
CA THR A 284 25.85 2.28 2.99
C THR A 284 25.74 2.52 1.50
N HIS A 285 24.57 2.34 0.91
CA HIS A 285 24.34 2.51 -0.53
C HIS A 285 22.95 3.09 -0.76
N ILE A 286 22.88 4.14 -1.57
CA ILE A 286 21.62 4.76 -2.00
C ILE A 286 21.54 4.71 -3.52
N ILE A 287 20.39 4.30 -4.05
CA ILE A 287 20.10 4.34 -5.48
C ILE A 287 19.06 5.43 -5.73
N LEU A 288 19.36 6.31 -6.69
CA LEU A 288 18.41 7.31 -7.19
C LEU A 288 17.99 6.99 -8.61
N ARG A 289 16.70 7.18 -8.90
CA ARG A 289 16.11 7.09 -10.23
C ARG A 289 15.47 8.43 -10.56
N PRO A 290 16.11 9.29 -11.36
CA PRO A 290 15.65 10.66 -11.56
C PRO A 290 14.19 10.71 -12.03
N ASP A 291 13.38 11.53 -11.36
CA ASP A 291 11.99 11.73 -11.69
C ASP A 291 11.83 12.84 -12.75
N PRO A 292 11.50 12.51 -14.02
CA PRO A 292 11.40 13.50 -15.09
C PRO A 292 10.25 14.50 -14.89
N ALA A 293 9.30 14.22 -13.99
CA ALA A 293 8.24 15.17 -13.65
C ALA A 293 8.75 16.35 -12.78
N ASN A 294 9.89 16.16 -12.10
CA ASN A 294 10.42 17.11 -11.13
C ASN A 294 11.82 17.65 -11.51
N LEU A 295 12.53 17.00 -12.41
CA LEU A 295 13.93 17.29 -12.75
C LEU A 295 14.10 17.57 -14.24
N ASN A 296 14.95 18.53 -14.57
CA ASN A 296 15.47 18.78 -15.91
C ASN A 296 16.64 17.81 -16.18
N LEU A 297 16.34 16.71 -16.87
CA LEU A 297 17.32 15.65 -17.14
C LEU A 297 18.29 15.97 -18.29
N ASP A 298 18.09 17.10 -18.98
CA ASP A 298 19.02 17.63 -19.98
C ASP A 298 20.14 18.48 -19.36
N ALA A 299 20.02 18.83 -18.07
CA ALA A 299 21.02 19.52 -17.29
C ALA A 299 21.78 18.57 -16.36
N PRO A 300 23.03 18.88 -15.96
CA PRO A 300 23.75 18.10 -14.96
C PRO A 300 22.98 18.06 -13.63
N LEU A 301 22.67 16.87 -13.16
CA LEU A 301 22.09 16.60 -11.85
C LEU A 301 23.19 16.67 -10.79
N MET A 302 22.95 17.45 -9.74
CA MET A 302 23.80 17.59 -8.57
C MET A 302 23.14 16.92 -7.37
N VAL A 303 23.84 16.00 -6.73
CA VAL A 303 23.35 15.30 -5.53
C VAL A 303 24.32 15.49 -4.38
N ALA A 304 23.80 15.94 -3.24
CA ALA A 304 24.53 16.01 -1.99
C ALA A 304 23.96 15.02 -0.97
N VAL A 305 24.83 14.29 -0.28
CA VAL A 305 24.50 13.42 0.85
C VAL A 305 25.18 13.97 2.10
N ASP A 306 24.40 14.26 3.14
CA ASP A 306 24.86 14.84 4.41
C ASP A 306 25.75 16.08 4.21
N GLY A 307 25.35 16.95 3.27
CA GLY A 307 26.04 18.19 2.93
C GLY A 307 27.30 18.03 2.06
N ARG A 308 27.65 16.81 1.62
CA ARG A 308 28.81 16.53 0.76
C ARG A 308 28.36 16.19 -0.65
N SER A 309 29.05 16.73 -1.66
CA SER A 309 28.80 16.35 -3.06
C SER A 309 29.05 14.85 -3.27
N ALA A 310 28.04 14.15 -3.74
CA ALA A 310 28.05 12.69 -3.96
C ALA A 310 27.91 12.33 -5.44
N PHE A 311 27.27 13.20 -6.25
CA PHE A 311 27.20 13.04 -7.70
C PHE A 311 27.05 14.40 -8.40
N ALA A 312 27.69 14.54 -9.56
CA ALA A 312 27.49 15.66 -10.48
C ALA A 312 27.65 15.17 -11.91
N GLY A 313 26.58 15.20 -12.70
CA GLY A 313 26.61 14.75 -14.09
C GLY A 313 25.23 14.55 -14.70
N LEU A 314 25.19 14.21 -15.99
CA LEU A 314 23.93 13.88 -16.65
C LEU A 314 23.40 12.54 -16.15
N CYS A 315 22.09 12.45 -15.91
CA CYS A 315 21.42 11.22 -15.55
C CYS A 315 20.04 11.14 -16.25
N PRO A 316 19.94 10.51 -17.43
CA PRO A 316 18.67 10.36 -18.13
C PRO A 316 17.73 9.41 -17.36
N ALA A 317 16.44 9.45 -17.70
CA ALA A 317 15.37 8.76 -16.95
C ALA A 317 15.50 7.22 -16.90
N ASP A 318 16.22 6.62 -17.84
CA ASP A 318 16.49 5.18 -17.90
C ASP A 318 17.73 4.75 -17.10
N ARG A 319 18.44 5.71 -16.50
CA ARG A 319 19.64 5.49 -15.68
C ARG A 319 19.34 5.69 -14.21
N GLN A 320 20.29 5.23 -13.40
CA GLN A 320 20.25 5.38 -11.95
C GLN A 320 21.59 5.93 -11.47
N VAL A 321 21.55 6.74 -10.43
CA VAL A 321 22.74 7.17 -9.69
C VAL A 321 22.93 6.24 -8.51
N ARG A 322 24.16 5.78 -8.29
CA ARG A 322 24.54 4.96 -7.12
C ARG A 322 25.48 5.79 -6.26
N LEU A 323 25.09 6.03 -5.01
CA LEU A 323 25.77 6.84 -4.01
C LEU A 323 26.22 5.97 -2.85
#